data_AF-A0A377NDT8-F1
#
_entry.id   AF-A0A377NDT8-F1
#
_cell.length_a   1.000
_cell.length_b   1.000
_cell.length_c   1.000
_cell.angle_alpha   90.00
_cell.angle_beta   90.00
_cell.angle_gamma   90.00
#
_symmetry.space_group_name_H-M   'P 1'
#
loop_
_entity.id
_entity.type
_entity.pdbx_description
1 polymer ?
#
loop_
_entity_poly.entity_id
_entity_poly.type
_entity_poly.pdbx_seq_one_letter_code
_entity_poly.pdbx_strand_id
1 'polypeptide(L)'
;MVEQILQDVQRAEPDWSITLLRYFNPVGAHPSGLMGEDPQGIPNNLMPFIAQVAVGRRESLSIFGNDYPTKDGTGVRDYIHVVDLADGHIAAMKTLHNRAGVHIYNLGAGFGHSVLEVVNAFSKACGKPVKYHFAPRRDGDLPAYWADPSKAANELNWRVTRTLEDMANDTWLWQSKNPQGYPD
;
A
#
# COMPACT_ATOMS: atom_id res chain seq x y z
N MET A 1 8.12 -18.72 3.24
CA MET A 1 7.57 -19.98 3.79
C MET A 1 6.24 -20.36 3.15
N VAL A 2 5.17 -19.56 3.24
CA VAL A 2 3.86 -19.90 2.62
C VAL A 2 3.94 -20.07 1.10
N GLU A 3 4.64 -19.19 0.38
CA GLU A 3 4.77 -19.33 -1.08
C GLU A 3 5.42 -20.66 -1.50
N GLN A 4 6.41 -21.14 -0.75
CA GLN A 4 7.09 -22.41 -1.02
C GLN A 4 6.15 -23.59 -0.77
N ILE A 5 5.43 -23.56 0.35
CA ILE A 5 4.41 -24.59 0.67
C ILE A 5 3.38 -24.67 -0.46
N LEU A 6 2.89 -23.53 -0.96
CA LEU A 6 1.92 -23.51 -2.05
C LEU A 6 2.50 -24.05 -3.36
N GLN A 7 3.77 -23.77 -3.66
CA GLN A 7 4.45 -24.36 -4.81
C GLN A 7 4.59 -25.88 -4.68
N ASP A 8 4.90 -26.37 -3.48
CA ASP A 8 4.98 -27.81 -3.20
C ASP A 8 3.60 -28.48 -3.31
N VAL A 9 2.53 -27.81 -2.84
CA VAL A 9 1.15 -28.29 -3.00
C VAL A 9 0.78 -28.39 -4.48
N GLN A 10 1.03 -27.36 -5.29
CA GLN A 10 0.72 -27.42 -6.72
C GLN A 10 1.56 -28.48 -7.45
N ARG A 11 2.79 -28.75 -7.01
CA ARG A 11 3.60 -29.84 -7.54
C ARG A 11 3.02 -31.21 -7.20
N ALA A 12 2.46 -31.37 -6.00
CA ALA A 12 1.80 -32.61 -5.57
C ALA A 12 0.42 -32.80 -6.22
N GLU A 13 -0.30 -31.70 -6.46
CA GLU A 13 -1.63 -31.65 -7.06
C GLU A 13 -1.60 -30.77 -8.34
N PRO A 14 -1.13 -31.31 -9.48
CA PRO A 14 -0.83 -30.51 -10.68
C PRO A 14 -2.01 -29.72 -11.25
N ASP A 15 -3.24 -30.19 -11.03
CA ASP A 15 -4.47 -29.55 -11.53
C ASP A 15 -4.83 -28.26 -10.79
N TRP A 16 -4.19 -27.96 -9.65
CA TRP A 16 -4.48 -26.77 -8.88
C TRP A 16 -4.00 -25.50 -9.59
N SER A 17 -4.86 -24.46 -9.55
CA SER A 17 -4.49 -23.09 -9.90
C SER A 17 -4.21 -22.31 -8.62
N ILE A 18 -2.97 -21.86 -8.46
CA ILE A 18 -2.55 -21.06 -7.31
C ILE A 18 -2.02 -19.73 -7.81
N THR A 19 -2.58 -18.63 -7.30
CA THR A 19 -2.08 -17.29 -7.61
C THR A 19 -1.42 -16.66 -6.39
N LEU A 20 -0.14 -16.32 -6.53
CA LEU A 20 0.64 -15.62 -5.51
C LEU A 20 0.73 -14.14 -5.88
N LEU A 21 -0.09 -13.32 -5.23
CA LEU A 21 -0.11 -11.87 -5.41
C LEU A 21 0.77 -11.21 -4.35
N ARG A 22 1.89 -10.62 -4.79
CA ARG A 22 2.83 -9.91 -3.93
C ARG A 22 2.49 -8.43 -3.91
N TYR A 23 1.97 -7.97 -2.78
CA TYR A 23 1.60 -6.57 -2.59
C TYR A 23 2.83 -5.74 -2.20
N PHE A 24 2.81 -4.47 -2.58
CA PHE A 24 3.80 -3.49 -2.16
C PHE A 24 3.28 -2.71 -0.95
N ASN A 25 2.91 -1.44 -1.10
CA ASN A 25 2.41 -0.62 0.02
C ASN A 25 0.98 -0.14 -0.26
N PRO A 26 -0.05 -0.95 0.07
CA PRO A 26 -1.45 -0.56 -0.10
C PRO A 26 -1.82 0.61 0.79
N VAL A 27 -2.46 1.63 0.20
CA VAL A 27 -2.94 2.85 0.87
C VAL A 27 -4.21 3.33 0.18
N GLY A 28 -4.83 4.42 0.67
CA GLY A 28 -6.12 4.87 0.16
C GLY A 28 -7.28 4.25 0.92
N ALA A 29 -8.49 4.55 0.46
CA ALA A 29 -9.71 4.05 1.04
C ALA A 29 -10.75 3.85 -0.08
N HIS A 30 -11.93 3.33 0.24
CA HIS A 30 -13.02 3.33 -0.71
C HIS A 30 -13.50 4.79 -0.93
N PRO A 31 -13.76 5.24 -2.18
CA PRO A 31 -14.06 6.64 -2.50
C PRO A 31 -15.36 7.18 -1.89
N SER A 32 -16.20 6.32 -1.31
CA SER A 32 -17.34 6.76 -0.51
C SER A 32 -16.93 7.42 0.81
N GLY A 33 -15.73 7.11 1.31
CA GLY A 33 -15.31 7.42 2.68
C GLY A 33 -16.09 6.64 3.74
N LEU A 34 -16.72 5.52 3.37
CA LEU A 34 -17.42 4.61 4.31
C LEU A 34 -16.61 3.37 4.67
N MET A 35 -15.52 3.09 3.94
CA MET A 35 -14.62 1.98 4.23
C MET A 35 -13.18 2.44 4.01
N GLY A 36 -12.31 2.14 4.96
CA GLY A 36 -10.88 2.37 4.88
C GLY A 36 -10.13 1.58 5.95
N GLU A 37 -8.83 1.84 6.06
CA GLU A 37 -7.99 1.20 7.06
C GLU A 37 -8.31 1.74 8.47
N ASP A 38 -8.44 0.85 9.44
CA ASP A 38 -8.70 1.19 10.84
C ASP A 38 -7.87 0.30 11.79
N PRO A 39 -6.55 0.56 11.89
CA PRO A 39 -5.67 -0.25 12.71
C PRO A 39 -5.93 0.00 14.20
N GLN A 40 -5.97 -1.10 14.95
CA GLN A 40 -6.10 -1.05 16.40
C GLN A 40 -4.80 -0.58 17.06
N GLY A 41 -4.92 0.34 18.02
CA GLY A 41 -3.76 0.88 18.76
C GLY A 41 -2.89 1.84 17.95
N ILE A 42 -1.57 1.66 18.00
CA ILE A 42 -0.60 2.49 17.28
C ILE A 42 -0.36 1.90 15.89
N PRO A 43 -0.67 2.63 14.80
CA PRO A 43 -0.40 2.14 13.45
C PRO A 43 1.09 1.91 13.24
N ASN A 44 1.44 0.77 12.64
CA ASN A 44 2.82 0.49 12.21
C ASN A 44 3.14 1.06 10.81
N ASN A 45 2.09 1.35 10.03
CA ASN A 45 2.17 1.77 8.64
C ASN A 45 2.09 3.29 8.52
N LEU A 46 2.76 3.84 7.49
CA LEU A 46 2.93 5.28 7.31
C LEU A 46 1.59 6.03 7.16
N MET A 47 0.76 5.59 6.22
CA MET A 47 -0.47 6.30 5.84
C MET A 47 -1.50 6.43 6.98
N PRO A 48 -1.88 5.36 7.71
CA PRO A 48 -2.80 5.51 8.84
C PRO A 48 -2.20 6.33 9.99
N PHE A 49 -0.87 6.32 10.18
CA PHE A 49 -0.24 7.19 11.17
C PHE A 49 -0.36 8.67 10.78
N ILE A 50 -0.06 9.01 9.52
CA ILE A 50 -0.26 10.35 8.96
C ILE A 50 -1.71 10.81 9.13
N ALA A 51 -2.67 9.94 8.78
CA ALA A 51 -4.09 10.24 8.87
C ALA A 51 -4.51 10.53 10.32
N GLN A 52 -4.04 9.73 11.29
CA GLN A 52 -4.28 9.95 12.71
C GLN A 52 -3.65 11.25 13.25
N VAL A 53 -2.48 11.66 12.76
CA VAL A 53 -1.92 13.00 13.06
C VAL A 53 -2.83 14.09 12.50
N ALA A 54 -3.29 13.95 11.26
CA ALA A 54 -4.12 14.94 10.60
C ALA A 54 -5.50 15.13 11.29
N VAL A 55 -6.11 14.07 11.83
CA VAL A 55 -7.34 14.18 12.64
C VAL A 55 -7.08 14.47 14.12
N GLY A 56 -5.83 14.68 14.54
CA GLY A 56 -5.48 15.09 15.90
C GLY A 56 -5.47 13.95 16.94
N ARG A 57 -5.52 12.69 16.51
CA ARG A 57 -5.32 11.52 17.41
C ARG A 57 -3.86 11.35 17.83
N ARG A 58 -2.92 11.96 17.09
CA ARG A 58 -1.48 11.93 17.35
C ARG A 58 -0.89 13.31 17.17
N GLU A 59 0.18 13.58 17.92
CA GLU A 59 0.84 14.89 17.91
C GLU A 59 1.70 15.12 16.66
N SER A 60 2.50 14.12 16.27
CA SER A 60 3.49 14.23 15.19
C SER A 60 3.87 12.85 14.65
N LEU A 61 4.18 12.78 13.36
CA LEU A 61 4.74 11.61 12.68
C LEU A 61 6.25 11.49 12.96
N SER A 62 6.73 10.30 13.30
CA SER A 62 8.16 9.98 13.26
C SER A 62 8.55 9.46 11.88
N ILE A 63 9.44 10.17 11.17
CA ILE A 63 10.05 9.71 9.92
C ILE A 63 11.35 8.99 10.24
N PHE A 64 11.38 7.67 10.03
CA PHE A 64 12.52 6.82 10.36
C PHE A 64 13.62 6.91 9.29
N GLY A 65 14.70 7.63 9.60
CA GLY A 65 15.83 7.86 8.69
C GLY A 65 15.62 9.03 7.74
N ASN A 66 16.67 9.85 7.60
CA ASN A 66 16.77 11.00 6.69
C ASN A 66 18.11 11.02 5.94
N ASP A 67 18.80 9.89 5.94
CA ASP A 67 20.17 9.69 5.47
C ASP A 67 20.30 8.46 4.56
N TYR A 68 19.16 7.91 4.08
CA TYR A 68 19.17 6.86 3.06
C TYR A 68 19.73 7.39 1.73
N PRO A 69 20.31 6.51 0.88
CA PRO A 69 20.76 6.88 -0.47
C PRO A 69 19.57 7.07 -1.44
N THR A 70 18.65 7.96 -1.10
CA THR A 70 17.47 8.35 -1.89
C THR A 70 17.48 9.87 -2.10
N LYS A 71 16.63 10.38 -3.00
CA LYS A 71 16.66 11.80 -3.43
C LYS A 71 16.52 12.80 -2.27
N ASP A 72 15.72 12.48 -1.26
CA ASP A 72 15.47 13.35 -0.10
C ASP A 72 15.92 12.73 1.23
N GLY A 73 16.68 11.63 1.18
CA GLY A 73 17.19 10.92 2.35
C GLY A 73 16.18 10.02 3.06
N THR A 74 14.89 10.04 2.68
CA THR A 74 13.85 9.22 3.33
C THR A 74 13.54 7.95 2.54
N GLY A 75 12.93 6.96 3.20
CA GLY A 75 12.61 5.68 2.57
C GLY A 75 11.66 5.84 1.37
N VAL A 76 11.93 5.12 0.28
CA VAL A 76 11.12 5.14 -0.95
C VAL A 76 10.37 3.82 -1.11
N ARG A 77 9.07 3.89 -1.39
CA ARG A 77 8.17 2.73 -1.49
C ARG A 77 7.19 2.88 -2.65
N ASP A 78 6.71 1.75 -3.16
CA ASP A 78 5.65 1.69 -4.17
C ASP A 78 4.29 1.68 -3.50
N TYR A 79 3.62 2.84 -3.53
CA TYR A 79 2.28 2.99 -3.00
C TYR A 79 1.25 2.63 -4.06
N ILE A 80 0.31 1.76 -3.69
CA ILE A 80 -0.77 1.30 -4.55
C ILE A 80 -2.11 1.61 -3.87
N HIS A 81 -3.08 2.11 -4.65
CA HIS A 81 -4.41 2.37 -4.12
C HIS A 81 -5.12 1.06 -3.78
N VAL A 82 -5.74 0.96 -2.61
CA VAL A 82 -6.37 -0.28 -2.12
C VAL A 82 -7.49 -0.77 -3.04
N VAL A 83 -8.19 0.14 -3.72
CA VAL A 83 -9.19 -0.21 -4.74
C VAL A 83 -8.54 -0.76 -6.02
N ASP A 84 -7.42 -0.21 -6.48
CA ASP A 84 -6.66 -0.81 -7.60
C ASP A 84 -6.20 -2.23 -7.23
N LEU A 85 -5.74 -2.39 -6.00
CA LEU A 85 -5.34 -3.69 -5.47
C LEU A 85 -6.51 -4.68 -5.46
N ALA A 86 -7.70 -4.27 -5.01
CA ALA A 86 -8.90 -5.08 -5.04
C ALA A 86 -9.31 -5.45 -6.47
N ASP A 87 -9.25 -4.49 -7.42
CA ASP A 87 -9.48 -4.74 -8.84
C ASP A 87 -8.48 -5.78 -9.40
N GLY A 88 -7.24 -5.77 -8.91
CA GLY A 88 -6.19 -6.73 -9.27
C GLY A 88 -6.49 -8.16 -8.83
N HIS A 89 -7.11 -8.33 -7.66
CA HIS A 89 -7.59 -9.65 -7.22
C HIS A 89 -8.68 -10.19 -8.15
N ILE A 90 -9.63 -9.33 -8.55
CA ILE A 90 -10.71 -9.70 -9.46
C ILE A 90 -10.13 -10.09 -10.83
N ALA A 91 -9.17 -9.33 -11.35
CA ALA A 91 -8.49 -9.63 -12.60
C ALA A 91 -7.77 -10.99 -12.55
N ALA A 92 -6.99 -11.24 -11.49
CA ALA A 92 -6.31 -12.51 -11.27
C ALA A 92 -7.28 -13.69 -11.23
N MET A 93 -8.34 -13.58 -10.43
CA MET A 93 -9.36 -14.63 -10.30
C MET A 93 -10.03 -14.92 -11.65
N LYS A 94 -10.50 -13.88 -12.36
CA LYS A 94 -11.15 -14.05 -13.67
C LYS A 94 -10.25 -14.74 -14.70
N THR A 95 -8.97 -14.38 -14.72
CA THR A 95 -8.01 -14.90 -15.72
C THR A 95 -7.48 -16.30 -15.38
N LEU A 96 -7.34 -16.63 -14.09
CA LEU A 96 -6.55 -17.80 -13.67
C LEU A 96 -7.34 -18.93 -12.99
N HIS A 97 -8.61 -18.73 -12.63
CA HIS A 97 -9.38 -19.71 -11.82
C HIS A 97 -9.41 -21.16 -12.36
N ASN A 98 -9.25 -21.36 -13.69
CA ASN A 98 -9.20 -22.69 -14.30
C ASN A 98 -7.87 -22.98 -15.03
N ARG A 99 -6.80 -22.23 -14.70
CA ARG A 99 -5.48 -22.40 -15.28
C ARG A 99 -4.55 -23.07 -14.28
N ALA A 100 -4.32 -24.37 -14.42
CA ALA A 100 -3.37 -25.10 -13.58
C ALA A 100 -1.99 -24.43 -13.54
N GLY A 101 -1.33 -24.49 -12.38
CA GLY A 101 0.00 -23.92 -12.17
C GLY A 101 0.06 -22.88 -11.05
N VAL A 102 1.28 -22.44 -10.77
CA VAL A 102 1.56 -21.34 -9.83
C VAL A 102 1.81 -20.05 -10.62
N HIS A 103 0.95 -19.06 -10.43
CA HIS A 103 0.99 -17.78 -11.13
C HIS A 103 1.39 -16.68 -10.16
N ILE A 104 2.56 -16.09 -10.38
CA ILE A 104 3.15 -15.12 -9.45
C ILE A 104 3.13 -13.73 -10.08
N TYR A 105 2.57 -12.73 -9.37
CA TYR A 105 2.49 -11.35 -9.84
C TYR A 105 2.83 -10.35 -8.74
N ASN A 106 3.53 -9.30 -9.12
CA ASN A 106 3.64 -8.10 -8.31
C ASN A 106 2.42 -7.22 -8.58
N LEU A 107 1.71 -6.81 -7.52
CA LEU A 107 0.67 -5.80 -7.60
C LEU A 107 1.20 -4.51 -6.95
N GLY A 108 1.62 -3.58 -7.80
CA GLY A 108 2.17 -2.27 -7.44
C GLY A 108 2.01 -1.29 -8.59
N ALA A 109 2.26 -0.01 -8.32
CA ALA A 109 2.18 1.07 -9.30
C ALA A 109 3.39 1.10 -10.25
N GLY A 110 4.53 0.55 -9.84
CA GLY A 110 5.74 0.47 -10.65
C GLY A 110 6.67 1.68 -10.53
N PHE A 111 6.38 2.60 -9.61
CA PHE A 111 7.21 3.75 -9.29
C PHE A 111 7.18 3.99 -7.77
N GLY A 112 8.27 4.53 -7.25
CA GLY A 112 8.43 4.78 -5.82
C GLY A 112 8.17 6.23 -5.44
N HIS A 113 7.56 6.43 -4.27
CA HIS A 113 7.50 7.73 -3.60
C HIS A 113 8.23 7.69 -2.26
N SER A 114 8.85 8.81 -1.90
CA SER A 114 9.50 8.97 -0.60
C SER A 114 8.48 9.18 0.53
N VAL A 115 8.92 9.04 1.78
CA VAL A 115 8.08 9.37 2.95
C VAL A 115 7.62 10.84 2.90
N LEU A 116 8.52 11.75 2.54
CA LEU A 116 8.19 13.19 2.47
C LEU A 116 7.21 13.49 1.33
N GLU A 117 7.31 12.82 0.19
CA GLU A 117 6.34 12.96 -0.90
C GLU A 117 4.93 12.56 -0.45
N VAL A 118 4.79 11.47 0.31
CA VAL A 118 3.51 11.03 0.89
C VAL A 118 2.98 12.05 1.91
N VAL A 119 3.83 12.55 2.81
CA VAL A 119 3.46 13.58 3.79
C VAL A 119 2.98 14.86 3.10
N ASN A 120 3.65 15.25 2.01
CA ASN A 120 3.28 16.42 1.21
C ASN A 120 1.94 16.21 0.48
N ALA A 121 1.72 15.04 -0.11
CA ALA A 121 0.45 14.69 -0.75
C ALA A 121 -0.70 14.73 0.27
N PHE A 122 -0.50 14.16 1.46
CA PHE A 122 -1.51 14.16 2.51
C PHE A 122 -1.79 15.55 3.09
N SER A 123 -0.74 16.37 3.27
CA SER A 123 -0.89 17.75 3.74
C SER A 123 -1.74 18.60 2.79
N LYS A 124 -1.61 18.36 1.46
CA LYS A 124 -2.47 18.98 0.45
C LYS A 124 -3.91 18.47 0.58
N ALA A 125 -4.11 17.16 0.70
CA ALA A 125 -5.43 16.53 0.80
C ALA A 125 -6.22 17.02 2.03
N CYS A 126 -5.57 17.15 3.19
CA CYS A 126 -6.23 17.60 4.43
C CYS A 126 -6.25 19.12 4.62
N GLY A 127 -5.67 19.88 3.67
CA GLY A 127 -5.67 21.34 3.69
C GLY A 127 -4.79 21.98 4.78
N LYS A 128 -3.91 21.21 5.43
CA LYS A 128 -3.01 21.71 6.49
C LYS A 128 -1.70 20.90 6.54
N PRO A 129 -0.58 21.52 6.95
CA PRO A 129 0.67 20.80 7.12
C PRO A 129 0.55 19.67 8.16
N VAL A 130 0.94 18.46 7.79
CA VAL A 130 1.09 17.34 8.72
C VAL A 130 2.38 17.51 9.51
N LYS A 131 2.28 17.52 10.85
CA LYS A 131 3.45 17.62 11.73
C LYS A 131 4.26 16.33 11.68
N TYR A 132 5.57 16.46 11.53
CA TYR A 132 6.51 15.34 11.60
C TYR A 132 7.83 15.76 12.24
N HIS A 133 8.63 14.77 12.63
CA HIS A 133 10.02 14.91 13.06
C HIS A 133 10.83 13.71 12.55
N PHE A 134 12.15 13.88 12.40
CA PHE A 134 13.02 12.78 12.04
C PHE A 134 13.40 11.94 13.26
N ALA A 135 13.52 10.63 13.06
CA ALA A 135 13.94 9.64 14.03
C ALA A 135 15.04 8.75 13.40
N PRO A 136 15.78 7.96 14.22
CA PRO A 136 16.72 6.98 13.69
C PRO A 136 16.06 6.02 12.70
N ARG A 137 16.87 5.37 11.85
CA ARG A 137 16.38 4.30 10.98
C ARG A 137 15.74 3.20 11.82
N ARG A 138 14.67 2.60 11.29
CA ARG A 138 14.01 1.46 11.90
C ARG A 138 14.65 0.18 11.37
N ASP A 139 15.00 -0.73 12.27
CA ASP A 139 15.66 -1.98 11.90
C ASP A 139 14.85 -2.77 10.87
N GLY A 140 15.53 -3.25 9.83
CA GLY A 140 14.95 -3.99 8.72
C GLY A 140 14.38 -3.15 7.58
N ASP A 141 14.24 -1.83 7.72
CA ASP A 141 13.81 -0.98 6.61
C ASP A 141 14.88 -0.88 5.52
N LEU A 142 14.51 -1.22 4.28
CA LEU A 142 15.35 -1.00 3.11
C LEU A 142 15.26 0.46 2.63
N PRO A 143 16.31 1.01 1.97
CA PRO A 143 16.28 2.37 1.44
C PRO A 143 15.15 2.61 0.43
N ALA A 144 15.06 1.77 -0.60
CA ALA A 144 14.12 1.94 -1.69
C ALA A 144 13.79 0.60 -2.36
N TYR A 145 12.52 0.37 -2.67
CA TYR A 145 12.07 -0.71 -3.55
C TYR A 145 10.68 -0.40 -4.12
N TRP A 146 10.40 -0.89 -5.33
CA TRP A 146 9.10 -0.79 -6.01
C TRP A 146 8.89 -1.95 -6.97
N ALA A 147 7.66 -2.10 -7.47
CA ALA A 147 7.29 -3.21 -8.33
C ALA A 147 7.84 -3.05 -9.75
N ASP A 148 8.07 -4.16 -10.43
CA ASP A 148 7.84 -4.22 -11.88
C ASP A 148 6.45 -4.80 -12.10
N PRO A 149 5.45 -4.00 -12.54
CA PRO A 149 4.07 -4.45 -12.75
C PRO A 149 3.82 -4.98 -14.17
N SER A 150 4.83 -5.04 -15.05
CA SER A 150 4.68 -5.38 -16.46
C SER A 150 4.00 -6.74 -16.69
N LYS A 151 4.33 -7.74 -15.85
CA LYS A 151 3.72 -9.07 -15.94
C LYS A 151 2.21 -9.04 -15.68
N ALA A 152 1.76 -8.32 -14.64
CA ALA A 152 0.33 -8.19 -14.34
C ALA A 152 -0.40 -7.42 -15.45
N ALA A 153 0.24 -6.39 -16.00
CA ALA A 153 -0.28 -5.66 -17.14
C ALA A 153 -0.47 -6.54 -18.39
N ASN A 154 0.52 -7.37 -18.72
CA ASN A 154 0.51 -8.17 -19.94
C ASN A 154 -0.41 -9.39 -19.84
N GLU A 155 -0.43 -10.05 -18.70
CA GLU A 155 -1.13 -11.34 -18.55
C GLU A 155 -2.52 -11.20 -17.91
N LEU A 156 -2.73 -10.21 -17.03
CA LEU A 156 -4.00 -9.99 -16.35
C LEU A 156 -4.79 -8.81 -16.94
N ASN A 157 -4.20 -8.06 -17.88
CA ASN A 157 -4.73 -6.79 -18.37
C ASN A 157 -5.09 -5.82 -17.23
N TRP A 158 -4.27 -5.81 -16.18
CA TRP A 158 -4.48 -5.01 -14.98
C TRP A 158 -3.32 -4.03 -14.77
N ARG A 159 -3.65 -2.77 -14.47
CA ARG A 159 -2.72 -1.69 -14.10
C ARG A 159 -3.41 -0.79 -13.09
N VAL A 160 -2.62 -0.12 -12.25
CA VAL A 160 -3.14 0.92 -11.37
C VAL A 160 -3.73 2.08 -12.17
N THR A 161 -4.81 2.68 -11.68
CA THR A 161 -5.42 3.86 -12.30
C THR A 161 -5.46 5.07 -11.36
N ARG A 162 -5.16 4.90 -10.07
CA ARG A 162 -5.18 5.98 -9.07
C ARG A 162 -3.77 6.50 -8.78
N THR A 163 -3.69 7.81 -8.58
CA THR A 163 -2.46 8.55 -8.26
C THR A 163 -2.18 8.60 -6.76
N LEU A 164 -0.99 9.08 -6.37
CA LEU A 164 -0.68 9.32 -4.96
C LEU A 164 -1.64 10.36 -4.34
N GLU A 165 -2.03 11.37 -5.11
CA GLU A 165 -3.02 12.36 -4.71
C GLU A 165 -4.38 11.72 -4.43
N ASP A 166 -4.84 10.82 -5.30
CA ASP A 166 -6.09 10.07 -5.07
C ASP A 166 -6.02 9.23 -3.79
N MET A 167 -4.90 8.52 -3.58
CA MET A 167 -4.66 7.73 -2.36
C MET A 167 -4.73 8.60 -1.10
N ALA A 168 -4.11 9.77 -1.12
CA ALA A 168 -4.14 10.70 0.00
C ALA A 168 -5.55 11.28 0.23
N ASN A 169 -6.24 11.68 -0.84
CA ASN A 169 -7.60 12.23 -0.80
C ASN A 169 -8.60 11.22 -0.25
N ASP A 170 -8.60 9.99 -0.74
CA ASP A 170 -9.54 8.96 -0.29
C ASP A 170 -9.26 8.55 1.16
N THR A 171 -7.98 8.45 1.55
CA THR A 171 -7.62 8.22 2.96
C THR A 171 -8.12 9.35 3.85
N TRP A 172 -7.91 10.61 3.47
CA TRP A 172 -8.39 11.76 4.23
C TRP A 172 -9.91 11.80 4.30
N LEU A 173 -10.61 11.49 3.20
CA LEU A 173 -12.07 11.43 3.16
C LEU A 173 -12.61 10.39 4.15
N TRP A 174 -12.00 9.20 4.18
CA TRP A 174 -12.33 8.15 5.15
C TRP A 174 -12.06 8.64 6.59
N GLN A 175 -10.83 9.08 6.88
CA GLN A 175 -10.43 9.40 8.25
C GLN A 175 -11.15 10.63 8.80
N SER A 176 -11.46 11.63 7.97
CA SER A 176 -12.20 12.83 8.40
C SER A 176 -13.66 12.53 8.73
N LYS A 177 -14.30 11.59 8.01
CA LYS A 177 -15.66 11.11 8.30
C LYS A 177 -15.70 10.15 9.48
N ASN A 178 -14.64 9.39 9.69
CA ASN A 178 -14.55 8.32 10.68
C ASN A 178 -13.30 8.54 11.55
N PRO A 179 -13.25 9.62 12.36
CA PRO A 179 -12.03 9.99 13.08
C PRO A 179 -11.56 8.90 14.05
N GLN A 180 -12.49 8.13 14.61
CA GLN A 180 -12.20 7.01 15.51
C GLN A 180 -12.21 5.64 14.84
N GLY A 181 -12.40 5.56 13.52
CA GLY A 181 -12.53 4.28 12.82
C GLY A 181 -13.96 3.77 12.77
N TYR A 182 -14.11 2.44 12.67
CA TYR A 182 -15.42 1.79 12.69
C TYR A 182 -16.02 1.83 14.11
N PRO A 183 -17.36 1.77 14.25
CA PRO A 183 -17.99 1.53 15.55
C PRO A 183 -17.58 0.16 16.11
N ASP A 184 -17.45 0.10 17.43
CA ASP A 184 -17.28 -1.15 18.18
C ASP A 184 -18.54 -2.04 18.14
#